data_AF-A0A9D6IHJ6-F1
#
_entry.id   AF-A0A9D6IHJ6-F1
#
_cell.length_a   1.000
_cell.length_b   1.000
_cell.length_c   1.000
_cell.angle_alpha   90.00
_cell.angle_beta   90.00
_cell.angle_gamma   90.00
#
_symmetry.space_group_name_H-M   'P 1'
#
loop_
_entity.id
_entity.type
_entity.pdbx_description
1 polymer ?
#
loop_
_entity_poly.entity_id
_entity_poly.type
_entity_poly.pdbx_seq_one_letter_code
_entity_poly.pdbx_strand_id
1 'polypeptide(L)'
;MLRSYVVALPAVLTILLAVTAMGPGQAGGPAPVALPDSGKEKLLALKIPESLRARHESFHAEFVKATKEPGKVGDAARTIEKLGTAHFAKAKDAFAPLGLLPELAKGKVTPEMGEAIKNAERLRAGLPQIHGEHRELLAGLKKLAEVAKEEGKADYVRFAERLTLHIQEEEEVLYPTVLLISEYLKRGLNKK
;
A
#
# COMPACT_ATOMS: atom_id res chain seq x y z
N MET A 1 -40.26 8.19 23.12
CA MET A 1 -40.53 9.54 22.57
C MET A 1 -39.46 9.84 21.53
N LEU A 2 -39.80 9.65 20.24
CA LEU A 2 -38.93 9.94 19.10
C LEU A 2 -39.16 11.39 18.67
N ARG A 3 -38.11 12.21 18.60
CA ARG A 3 -38.18 13.55 18.00
C ARG A 3 -37.29 13.59 16.76
N SER A 4 -37.95 13.50 15.61
CA SER A 4 -37.40 13.78 14.29
C SER A 4 -37.04 15.26 14.18
N TYR A 5 -35.85 15.58 13.68
CA TYR A 5 -35.53 16.91 13.17
C TYR A 5 -35.24 16.80 11.67
N VAL A 6 -36.22 17.20 10.88
CA VAL A 6 -36.07 17.54 9.47
C VAL A 6 -35.61 19.00 9.44
N VAL A 7 -34.38 19.25 8.99
CA VAL A 7 -33.90 20.60 8.70
C VAL A 7 -34.13 20.86 7.21
N ALA A 8 -35.11 21.69 6.91
CA ALA A 8 -35.32 22.27 5.59
C ALA A 8 -34.30 23.40 5.37
N LEU A 9 -33.52 23.32 4.28
CA LEU A 9 -32.74 24.46 3.80
C LEU A 9 -33.58 25.27 2.78
N PRO A 10 -33.55 26.62 2.84
CA PRO A 10 -34.26 27.45 1.89
C PRO A 10 -33.53 27.53 0.56
N ALA A 11 -34.32 27.48 -0.52
CA ALA A 11 -33.89 27.74 -1.89
C ALA A 11 -33.47 29.20 -2.04
N VAL A 12 -32.25 29.43 -2.52
CA VAL A 12 -31.81 30.75 -3.01
C VAL A 12 -31.93 30.75 -4.52
N LEU A 13 -32.91 31.54 -4.97
CA LEU A 13 -33.21 31.87 -6.35
C LEU A 13 -32.20 32.92 -6.84
N THR A 14 -31.25 32.53 -7.69
CA THR A 14 -30.38 33.49 -8.37
C THR A 14 -30.88 33.67 -9.80
N ILE A 15 -31.48 34.82 -10.04
CA ILE A 15 -31.84 35.35 -11.36
C ILE A 15 -30.54 35.71 -12.07
N LEU A 16 -30.28 35.09 -13.23
CA LEU A 16 -29.25 35.58 -14.16
C LEU A 16 -29.94 36.06 -15.44
N LEU A 17 -29.75 37.35 -15.74
CA LEU A 17 -30.23 38.04 -16.92
C LEU A 17 -29.76 37.34 -18.20
N ALA A 18 -30.71 37.01 -19.07
CA ALA A 18 -30.44 36.74 -20.47
C ALA A 18 -30.20 38.07 -21.21
N VAL A 19 -28.99 38.27 -21.73
CA VAL A 19 -28.71 39.27 -22.76
C VAL A 19 -28.68 38.55 -24.09
N THR A 20 -29.74 38.75 -24.88
CA THR A 20 -29.81 38.33 -26.27
C THR A 20 -29.08 39.34 -27.14
N ALA A 21 -27.95 38.96 -27.72
CA ALA A 21 -27.35 39.67 -28.84
C ALA A 21 -27.69 38.92 -30.14
N MET A 22 -28.60 39.47 -30.93
CA MET A 22 -28.76 39.11 -32.35
C MET A 22 -27.67 39.85 -33.15
N GLY A 23 -26.87 39.11 -33.90
CA GLY A 23 -25.94 39.62 -34.90
C GLY A 23 -25.75 38.60 -36.01
N PRO A 24 -25.85 38.97 -37.30
CA PRO A 24 -25.83 38.05 -38.43
C PRO A 24 -24.39 37.77 -38.89
N GLY A 25 -24.13 36.56 -39.36
CA GLY A 25 -22.86 36.23 -40.01
C GLY A 25 -22.53 34.74 -39.98
N GLN A 26 -23.12 33.98 -40.90
CA GLN A 26 -22.62 32.66 -41.26
C GLN A 26 -21.27 32.81 -41.97
N ALA A 27 -20.21 32.28 -41.35
CA ALA A 27 -19.01 31.85 -42.03
C ALA A 27 -18.65 30.46 -41.48
N GLY A 28 -18.78 29.44 -42.33
CA GLY A 28 -18.51 28.05 -41.99
C GLY A 28 -17.02 27.83 -41.72
N GLY A 29 -16.63 27.82 -40.45
CA GLY A 29 -15.42 27.15 -39.99
C GLY A 29 -15.77 25.73 -39.54
N PRO A 30 -14.86 24.75 -39.67
CA PRO A 30 -15.11 23.41 -39.13
C PRO A 30 -15.42 23.52 -37.64
N ALA A 31 -16.47 22.80 -37.20
CA ALA A 31 -16.85 22.73 -35.80
C ALA A 31 -15.61 22.43 -34.94
N PRO A 32 -15.47 23.05 -33.75
CA PRO A 32 -14.38 22.70 -32.85
C PRO A 32 -14.48 21.19 -32.60
N VAL A 33 -13.44 20.46 -33.04
CA VAL A 33 -13.28 19.05 -32.71
C VAL A 33 -13.24 19.02 -31.18
N ALA A 34 -14.29 18.48 -30.58
CA ALA A 34 -14.30 18.21 -29.16
C ALA A 34 -13.08 17.34 -28.89
N LEU A 35 -12.11 17.86 -28.15
CA LEU A 35 -11.04 17.07 -27.59
C LEU A 35 -11.70 15.87 -26.90
N PRO A 36 -11.31 14.62 -27.19
CA PRO A 36 -11.83 13.49 -26.45
C PRO A 36 -11.62 13.81 -24.98
N ASP A 37 -12.70 13.69 -24.20
CA ASP A 37 -12.68 13.74 -22.75
C ASP A 37 -11.44 12.96 -22.32
N SER A 38 -10.44 13.67 -21.79
CA SER A 38 -9.19 13.08 -21.36
C SER A 38 -9.56 12.19 -20.20
N GLY A 39 -9.98 10.96 -20.53
CA GLY A 39 -10.59 10.04 -19.61
C GLY A 39 -9.67 9.99 -18.42
N LYS A 40 -10.14 10.49 -17.28
CA LYS A 40 -9.42 10.32 -16.02
C LYS A 40 -9.30 8.81 -15.87
N GLU A 41 -8.15 8.25 -16.26
CA GLU A 41 -7.88 6.83 -16.16
C GLU A 41 -8.25 6.45 -14.73
N LYS A 42 -9.25 5.59 -14.61
CA LYS A 42 -9.70 5.13 -13.31
C LYS A 42 -8.55 4.32 -12.73
N LEU A 43 -7.74 4.96 -11.91
CA LEU A 43 -6.59 4.34 -11.26
C LEU A 43 -7.07 3.06 -10.57
N LEU A 44 -6.42 1.95 -10.92
CA LEU A 44 -6.72 0.68 -10.30
C LEU A 44 -6.25 0.72 -8.84
N ALA A 45 -7.19 0.55 -7.91
CA ALA A 45 -6.86 0.38 -6.51
C ALA A 45 -6.21 -0.99 -6.33
N LEU A 46 -4.88 -1.02 -6.29
CA LEU A 46 -4.11 -2.25 -6.01
C LEU A 46 -4.46 -2.75 -4.60
N LYS A 47 -4.63 -4.06 -4.48
CA LYS A 47 -4.96 -4.71 -3.21
C LYS A 47 -3.84 -5.66 -2.82
N ILE A 48 -3.40 -5.57 -1.57
CA ILE A 48 -2.47 -6.53 -0.99
C ILE A 48 -3.15 -7.92 -0.96
N PRO A 49 -2.46 -9.01 -1.32
CA PRO A 49 -2.97 -10.36 -1.09
C PRO A 49 -3.38 -10.56 0.37
N GLU A 50 -4.56 -11.13 0.59
CA GLU A 50 -5.15 -11.24 1.92
C GLU A 50 -4.29 -12.02 2.91
N SER A 51 -3.59 -13.06 2.43
CA SER A 51 -2.65 -13.85 3.23
C SER A 51 -1.50 -13.02 3.79
N LEU A 52 -0.97 -12.07 3.01
CA LEU A 52 0.10 -11.17 3.45
C LEU A 52 -0.43 -10.10 4.40
N ARG A 53 -1.60 -9.52 4.08
CA ARG A 53 -2.25 -8.53 4.95
C ARG A 53 -2.52 -9.10 6.34
N ALA A 54 -3.17 -10.27 6.42
CA ALA A 54 -3.49 -10.94 7.67
C ALA A 54 -2.23 -11.29 8.47
N ARG A 55 -1.15 -11.74 7.80
CA ARG A 55 0.12 -12.05 8.46
C ARG A 55 0.77 -10.80 9.06
N HIS A 56 0.83 -9.68 8.33
CA HIS A 56 1.35 -8.41 8.85
C HIS A 56 0.56 -7.90 10.05
N GLU A 57 -0.76 -8.00 10.03
CA GLU A 57 -1.60 -7.62 11.15
C GLU A 57 -1.35 -8.51 12.37
N SER A 58 -1.13 -9.82 12.16
CA SER A 58 -0.77 -10.73 13.25
C SER A 58 0.59 -10.38 13.86
N PHE A 59 1.61 -10.08 13.05
CA PHE A 59 2.91 -9.65 13.57
C PHE A 59 2.82 -8.34 14.35
N HIS A 60 2.06 -7.35 13.85
CA HIS A 60 1.86 -6.10 14.58
C HIS A 60 1.19 -6.34 15.95
N ALA A 61 0.15 -7.19 16.00
CA ALA A 61 -0.53 -7.52 17.25
C ALA A 61 0.39 -8.25 18.24
N GLU A 62 1.18 -9.23 17.78
CA GLU A 62 2.16 -9.94 18.60
C GLU A 62 3.27 -9.00 19.10
N PHE A 63 3.72 -8.05 18.26
CA PHE A 63 4.69 -7.03 18.64
C PHE A 63 4.15 -6.13 19.76
N VAL A 64 2.92 -5.61 19.60
CA VAL A 64 2.23 -4.79 20.62
C VAL A 64 2.02 -5.58 21.91
N LYS A 65 1.79 -6.89 21.83
CA LYS A 65 1.73 -7.75 23.03
C LYS A 65 3.10 -7.84 23.69
N ALA A 66 4.17 -8.03 22.93
CA ALA A 66 5.54 -8.11 23.46
C ALA A 66 5.97 -6.82 24.16
N THR A 67 5.60 -5.64 23.64
CA THR A 67 5.94 -4.35 24.28
C THR A 67 5.23 -4.12 25.61
N LYS A 68 4.13 -4.85 25.89
CA LYS A 68 3.38 -4.79 27.16
C LYS A 68 3.89 -5.77 28.21
N GLU A 69 4.79 -6.68 27.84
CA GLU A 69 5.35 -7.60 28.82
C GLU A 69 6.17 -6.85 29.88
N PRO A 70 6.11 -7.29 31.14
CA PRO A 70 7.07 -6.86 32.14
C PRO A 70 8.43 -7.56 31.93
N GLY A 71 9.47 -7.01 32.54
CA GLY A 71 10.81 -7.60 32.51
C GLY A 71 11.55 -7.36 31.19
N LYS A 72 12.61 -8.13 30.99
CA LYS A 72 13.58 -7.88 29.92
C LYS A 72 12.96 -8.10 28.53
N VAL A 73 11.98 -8.99 28.40
CA VAL A 73 11.27 -9.20 27.12
C VAL A 73 10.56 -7.93 26.68
N GLY A 74 9.87 -7.24 27.60
CA GLY A 74 9.22 -5.96 27.29
C GLY A 74 10.22 -4.88 26.91
N ASP A 75 11.34 -4.79 27.63
CA ASP A 75 12.41 -3.83 27.34
C ASP A 75 13.02 -4.06 25.96
N ALA A 76 13.30 -5.32 25.62
CA ALA A 76 13.81 -5.71 24.31
C ALA A 76 12.81 -5.35 23.21
N ALA A 77 11.52 -5.69 23.38
CA ALA A 77 10.48 -5.38 22.40
C ALA A 77 10.29 -3.87 22.19
N ARG A 78 10.28 -3.06 23.26
CA ARG A 78 10.16 -1.59 23.16
C ARG A 78 11.32 -0.94 22.43
N THR A 79 12.52 -1.52 22.54
CA THR A 79 13.73 -1.01 21.85
C THR A 79 13.57 -1.05 20.32
N ILE A 80 12.82 -2.04 19.80
CA ILE A 80 12.66 -2.26 18.36
C ILE A 80 11.26 -1.88 17.81
N GLU A 81 10.33 -1.47 18.68
CA GLU A 81 8.93 -1.15 18.32
C GLU A 81 8.81 0.00 17.32
N LYS A 82 9.52 1.12 17.57
CA LYS A 82 9.46 2.28 16.69
C LYS A 82 9.92 1.92 15.28
N LEU A 83 11.03 1.17 15.19
CA LEU A 83 11.57 0.71 13.92
C LEU A 83 10.60 -0.26 13.22
N GLY A 84 10.09 -1.26 13.95
CA GLY A 84 9.16 -2.24 13.40
C GLY A 84 7.86 -1.62 12.90
N THR A 85 7.26 -0.72 13.69
CA THR A 85 6.02 -0.04 13.33
C THR A 85 6.19 0.85 12.10
N ALA A 86 7.28 1.62 12.03
CA ALA A 86 7.58 2.46 10.88
C ALA A 86 7.81 1.62 9.62
N HIS A 87 8.49 0.48 9.74
CA HIS A 87 8.75 -0.43 8.64
C HIS A 87 7.44 -1.08 8.12
N PHE A 88 6.61 -1.64 9.00
CA PHE A 88 5.33 -2.27 8.63
C PHE A 88 4.38 -1.32 7.90
N ALA A 89 4.38 -0.03 8.23
CA ALA A 89 3.56 0.96 7.54
C ALA A 89 3.97 1.13 6.07
N LYS A 90 5.28 1.12 5.77
CA LYS A 90 5.83 1.26 4.41
C LYS A 90 5.60 0.01 3.56
N ALA A 91 5.60 -1.17 4.19
CA ALA A 91 5.48 -2.45 3.50
C ALA A 91 4.13 -2.62 2.75
N LYS A 92 3.06 -1.96 3.21
CA LYS A 92 1.73 -2.05 2.58
C LYS A 92 1.72 -1.63 1.10
N ASP A 93 2.37 -0.53 0.77
CA ASP A 93 2.44 -0.05 -0.62
C ASP A 93 3.33 -0.94 -1.49
N ALA A 94 4.37 -1.52 -0.87
CA ALA A 94 5.30 -2.44 -1.53
C ALA A 94 4.63 -3.75 -1.96
N PHE A 95 3.70 -4.29 -1.17
CA PHE A 95 3.03 -5.56 -1.51
C PHE A 95 1.80 -5.42 -2.41
N ALA A 96 1.25 -4.21 -2.55
CA ALA A 96 0.04 -4.01 -3.34
C ALA A 96 0.12 -4.57 -4.78
N PRO A 97 1.26 -4.46 -5.51
CA PRO A 97 1.43 -5.09 -6.82
C PRO A 97 1.26 -6.61 -6.84
N LEU A 98 1.53 -7.32 -5.74
CA LEU A 98 1.38 -8.79 -5.66
C LEU A 98 -0.07 -9.22 -5.85
N GLY A 99 -1.04 -8.34 -5.60
CA GLY A 99 -2.46 -8.60 -5.87
C GLY A 99 -2.79 -8.81 -7.35
N LEU A 100 -1.89 -8.43 -8.26
CA LEU A 100 -2.07 -8.64 -9.70
C LEU A 100 -1.72 -10.07 -10.15
N LEU A 101 -0.99 -10.84 -9.34
CA LEU A 101 -0.49 -12.16 -9.72
C LEU A 101 -1.55 -13.10 -10.32
N PRO A 102 -2.80 -13.20 -9.80
CA PRO A 102 -3.82 -14.07 -10.40
C PRO A 102 -4.23 -13.67 -11.82
N GLU A 103 -4.24 -12.38 -12.15
CA GLU A 103 -4.58 -11.89 -13.48
C GLU A 103 -3.37 -11.98 -14.43
N LEU A 104 -2.18 -11.67 -13.92
CA LEU A 104 -0.91 -11.80 -14.67
C LEU A 104 -0.63 -13.26 -15.04
N ALA A 105 -0.97 -14.21 -14.17
CA ALA A 105 -0.87 -15.65 -14.46
C ALA A 105 -1.77 -16.09 -15.63
N LYS A 106 -2.84 -15.33 -15.93
CA LYS A 106 -3.71 -15.55 -17.09
C LYS A 106 -3.23 -14.80 -18.35
N GLY A 107 -2.07 -14.13 -18.28
CA GLY A 107 -1.53 -13.30 -19.36
C GLY A 107 -2.24 -11.96 -19.55
N LYS A 108 -3.09 -11.55 -18.59
CA LYS A 108 -3.86 -10.32 -18.71
C LYS A 108 -3.02 -9.13 -18.24
N VAL A 109 -2.79 -8.19 -19.16
CA VAL A 109 -2.15 -6.90 -18.90
C VAL A 109 -3.09 -5.81 -19.39
N THR A 110 -3.38 -4.81 -18.55
CA THR A 110 -4.23 -3.67 -18.91
C THR A 110 -3.51 -2.35 -18.59
N PRO A 111 -3.82 -1.24 -19.30
CA PRO A 111 -3.19 0.06 -19.06
C PRO A 111 -3.26 0.52 -17.60
N GLU A 112 -4.37 0.24 -16.90
CA GLU A 112 -4.60 0.66 -15.51
C GLU A 112 -3.64 -0.03 -14.52
N MET A 113 -3.01 -1.14 -14.90
CA MET A 113 -1.96 -1.79 -14.10
C MET A 113 -0.66 -0.96 -14.05
N GLY A 114 -0.55 0.12 -14.81
CA GLY A 114 0.61 1.02 -14.80
C GLY A 114 0.94 1.61 -13.43
N GLU A 115 -0.02 1.72 -12.51
CA GLU A 115 0.26 2.16 -11.13
C GLU A 115 1.17 1.17 -10.38
N ALA A 116 1.10 -0.14 -10.68
CA ALA A 116 1.96 -1.14 -10.07
C ALA A 116 3.44 -0.95 -10.46
N ILE A 117 3.70 -0.42 -11.66
CA ILE A 117 5.06 -0.05 -12.09
C ILE A 117 5.60 1.06 -11.18
N LYS A 118 4.79 2.10 -10.91
CA LYS A 118 5.21 3.20 -10.02
C LYS A 118 5.49 2.71 -8.60
N ASN A 119 4.67 1.83 -8.05
CA ASN A 119 4.91 1.23 -6.74
C ASN A 119 6.22 0.43 -6.71
N ALA A 120 6.49 -0.37 -7.75
CA ALA A 120 7.73 -1.13 -7.86
C ALA A 120 8.97 -0.24 -7.99
N GLU A 121 8.90 0.90 -8.71
CA GLU A 121 10.02 1.84 -8.78
C GLU A 121 10.27 2.55 -7.44
N ARG A 122 9.21 2.91 -6.70
CA ARG A 122 9.34 3.42 -5.31
C ARG A 122 10.00 2.38 -4.41
N LEU A 123 9.57 1.13 -4.50
CA LEU A 123 10.19 0.01 -3.77
C LEU A 123 11.68 -0.10 -4.15
N ARG A 124 12.01 -0.15 -5.44
CA ARG A 124 13.39 -0.25 -5.93
C ARG A 124 14.28 0.85 -5.36
N ALA A 125 13.82 2.10 -5.38
CA ALA A 125 14.54 3.23 -4.83
C ALA A 125 14.69 3.14 -3.28
N GLY A 126 13.72 2.54 -2.60
CA GLY A 126 13.72 2.35 -1.15
C GLY A 126 14.50 1.13 -0.64
N LEU A 127 14.84 0.16 -1.50
CA LEU A 127 15.48 -1.10 -1.07
C LEU A 127 16.76 -0.91 -0.23
N PRO A 128 17.69 0.01 -0.55
CA PRO A 128 18.87 0.22 0.29
C PRO A 128 18.53 0.62 1.74
N GLN A 129 17.52 1.47 1.90
CA GLN A 129 17.02 1.86 3.21
C GLN A 129 16.32 0.68 3.90
N ILE A 130 15.43 -0.02 3.20
CA ILE A 130 14.71 -1.19 3.72
C ILE A 130 15.67 -2.26 4.24
N HIS A 131 16.71 -2.61 3.49
CA HIS A 131 17.72 -3.57 3.94
C HIS A 131 18.48 -3.07 5.19
N GLY A 132 18.67 -1.76 5.34
CA GLY A 132 19.22 -1.17 6.56
C GLY A 132 18.30 -1.38 7.76
N GLU A 133 17.02 -1.04 7.60
CA GLU A 133 15.99 -1.25 8.62
C GLU A 133 15.87 -2.74 9.00
N HIS A 134 15.92 -3.65 8.02
CA HIS A 134 15.89 -5.10 8.25
C HIS A 134 17.08 -5.58 9.07
N ARG A 135 18.32 -5.12 8.80
CA ARG A 135 19.48 -5.49 9.62
C ARG A 135 19.32 -5.10 11.08
N GLU A 136 18.81 -3.90 11.33
CA GLU A 136 18.55 -3.41 12.69
C GLU A 136 17.42 -4.22 13.36
N LEU A 137 16.33 -4.49 12.64
CA LEU A 137 15.23 -5.32 13.14
C LEU A 137 15.69 -6.75 13.48
N LEU A 138 16.45 -7.39 12.59
CA LEU A 138 16.95 -8.74 12.79
C LEU A 138 17.87 -8.83 14.02
N ALA A 139 18.75 -7.84 14.22
CA ALA A 139 19.57 -7.74 15.43
C ALA A 139 18.69 -7.61 16.70
N GLY A 140 17.66 -6.79 16.63
CA GLY A 140 16.67 -6.62 17.68
C GLY A 140 15.89 -7.90 18.01
N LEU A 141 15.40 -8.60 16.99
CA LEU A 141 14.65 -9.85 17.13
C LEU A 141 15.51 -10.97 17.69
N LYS A 142 16.79 -11.05 17.28
CA LYS A 142 17.76 -11.95 17.90
C LYS A 142 17.86 -11.69 19.40
N LYS A 143 18.00 -10.42 19.81
CA LYS A 143 18.08 -10.07 21.23
C LYS A 143 16.79 -10.40 21.98
N LEU A 144 15.63 -10.13 21.38
CA LEU A 144 14.33 -10.49 21.93
C LEU A 144 14.23 -12.01 22.15
N ALA A 145 14.65 -12.82 21.19
CA ALA A 145 14.63 -14.27 21.29
C ALA A 145 15.56 -14.79 22.40
N GLU A 146 16.78 -14.26 22.49
CA GLU A 146 17.74 -14.62 23.56
C GLU A 146 17.16 -14.33 24.95
N VAL A 147 16.60 -13.14 25.14
CA VAL A 147 16.01 -12.72 26.41
C VAL A 147 14.74 -13.52 26.73
N ALA A 148 13.89 -13.76 25.74
CA ALA A 148 12.69 -14.59 25.91
C ALA A 148 13.05 -16.02 26.32
N LYS A 149 14.16 -16.56 25.79
CA LYS A 149 14.69 -17.86 26.19
C LYS A 149 15.19 -17.85 27.64
N GLU A 150 15.91 -16.81 28.06
CA GLU A 150 16.35 -16.65 29.47
C GLU A 150 15.17 -16.57 30.44
N GLU A 151 14.10 -15.89 30.08
CA GLU A 151 12.89 -15.74 30.91
C GLU A 151 11.89 -16.91 30.75
N GLY A 152 12.23 -17.94 29.98
CA GLY A 152 11.34 -19.09 29.74
C GLY A 152 10.06 -18.77 28.96
N LYS A 153 10.00 -17.63 28.27
CA LYS A 153 8.84 -17.19 27.50
C LYS A 153 8.91 -17.68 26.05
N ALA A 154 8.67 -18.98 25.86
CA ALA A 154 8.80 -19.65 24.57
C ALA A 154 7.95 -19.04 23.44
N ASP A 155 6.82 -18.40 23.75
CA ASP A 155 5.98 -17.70 22.77
C ASP A 155 6.73 -16.58 22.05
N TYR A 156 7.54 -15.80 22.79
CA TYR A 156 8.30 -14.68 22.22
C TYR A 156 9.55 -15.13 21.45
N VAL A 157 10.09 -16.31 21.78
CA VAL A 157 11.12 -16.96 20.95
C VAL A 157 10.53 -17.29 19.58
N ARG A 158 9.40 -18.00 19.54
CA ARG A 158 8.74 -18.39 18.28
C ARG A 158 8.28 -17.18 17.48
N PHE A 159 7.79 -16.14 18.15
CA PHE A 159 7.44 -14.88 17.50
C PHE A 159 8.64 -14.25 16.78
N ALA A 160 9.77 -14.10 17.47
CA ALA A 160 10.98 -13.51 16.91
C ALA A 160 11.54 -14.33 15.73
N GLU A 161 11.52 -15.66 15.83
CA GLU A 161 11.92 -16.57 14.75
C GLU A 161 11.00 -16.44 13.53
N ARG A 162 9.68 -16.41 13.74
CA ARG A 162 8.70 -16.24 12.65
C ARG A 162 8.84 -14.90 11.94
N LEU A 163 9.02 -13.82 12.69
CA LEU A 163 9.19 -12.49 12.09
C LEU A 163 10.54 -12.37 11.36
N THR A 164 11.58 -13.04 11.86
CA THR A 164 12.86 -13.17 11.16
C THR A 164 12.70 -13.84 9.80
N LEU A 165 12.01 -14.99 9.74
CA LEU A 165 11.74 -15.69 8.49
C LEU A 165 10.88 -14.85 7.52
N HIS A 166 9.93 -14.08 8.06
CA HIS A 166 9.11 -13.18 7.26
C HIS A 166 9.94 -12.06 6.62
N ILE A 167 10.86 -11.44 7.35
CA ILE A 167 11.78 -10.43 6.81
C ILE A 167 12.66 -11.03 5.69
N GLN A 168 13.09 -12.28 5.84
CA GLN A 168 13.82 -12.99 4.79
C GLN A 168 12.95 -13.27 3.57
N GLU A 169 11.71 -13.73 3.76
CA GLU A 169 10.74 -13.94 2.68
C GLU A 169 10.48 -12.65 1.88
N GLU A 170 10.45 -11.50 2.56
CA GLU A 170 10.34 -10.20 1.90
C GLU A 170 11.50 -9.94 0.92
N GLU A 171 12.74 -10.11 1.38
CA GLU A 171 13.95 -9.86 0.56
C GLU A 171 14.17 -10.91 -0.53
N GLU A 172 13.92 -12.19 -0.22
CA GLU A 172 14.21 -13.32 -1.08
C GLU A 172 13.13 -13.56 -2.14
N VAL A 173 11.86 -13.24 -1.81
CA VAL A 173 10.71 -13.62 -2.63
C VAL A 173 9.83 -12.42 -2.96
N LEU A 174 9.33 -11.69 -1.95
CA LEU A 174 8.23 -10.74 -2.18
C LEU A 174 8.70 -9.49 -2.95
N TYR A 175 9.79 -8.84 -2.52
CA TYR A 175 10.32 -7.67 -3.22
C TYR A 175 10.83 -8.00 -4.62
N PRO A 176 11.61 -9.08 -4.84
CA PRO A 176 11.96 -9.51 -6.19
C PRO A 176 10.73 -9.75 -7.07
N THR A 177 9.67 -10.37 -6.54
CA THR A 177 8.43 -10.61 -7.29
C THR A 177 7.76 -9.31 -7.70
N VAL A 178 7.70 -8.30 -6.83
CA VAL A 178 7.15 -6.97 -7.16
C VAL A 178 7.96 -6.32 -8.29
N LEU A 179 9.28 -6.43 -8.26
CA LEU A 179 10.13 -5.92 -9.34
C LEU A 179 9.92 -6.68 -10.65
N LEU A 180 9.75 -8.00 -10.60
CA LEU A 180 9.45 -8.82 -11.78
C LEU A 180 8.09 -8.48 -12.40
N ILE A 181 7.08 -8.22 -11.57
CA ILE A 181 5.76 -7.73 -12.03
C ILE A 181 5.92 -6.43 -12.82
N SER A 182 6.72 -5.48 -12.33
CA SER A 182 7.00 -4.22 -13.03
C SER A 182 7.60 -4.47 -14.42
N GLU A 183 8.63 -5.33 -14.51
CA GLU A 183 9.27 -5.65 -15.79
C GLU A 183 8.32 -6.38 -16.75
N TYR A 184 7.49 -7.29 -16.24
CA TYR A 184 6.47 -7.97 -17.02
C TYR A 184 5.44 -6.98 -17.59
N LEU A 185 4.94 -6.06 -16.76
CA LEU A 185 3.98 -5.03 -17.17
C LEU A 185 4.57 -4.07 -18.19
N LYS A 186 5.80 -3.56 -17.99
CA LYS A 186 6.49 -2.69 -18.97
C LYS A 186 6.56 -3.37 -20.34
N ARG A 187 6.91 -4.66 -20.39
CA ARG A 187 6.96 -5.42 -21.64
C ARG A 187 5.57 -5.60 -22.26
N GLY A 188 4.56 -5.91 -21.44
CA GLY A 188 3.19 -6.10 -21.92
C GLY A 188 2.56 -4.83 -22.48
N LEU A 189 2.80 -3.69 -21.83
CA LEU A 189 2.27 -2.38 -22.24
C LEU A 189 3.01 -1.76 -23.43
N ASN A 190 4.28 -2.13 -23.64
CA ASN A 190 5.07 -1.65 -24.77
C ASN A 190 4.89 -2.48 -26.05
N LYS A 191 4.20 -3.62 -26.00
CA LYS A 191 3.81 -4.36 -27.20
C LYS A 191 2.69 -3.59 -27.92
N LYS A 192 3.09 -2.69 -28.82
CA LYS A 192 2.26 -2.19 -29.92
C LYS A 192 2.56 -3.00 -31.17
#